data_AF-A0A428N6F3-F1
#
_entry.id   AF-A0A428N6F3-F1
#
_cell.length_a   1.000
_cell.length_b   1.000
_cell.length_c   1.000
_cell.angle_alpha   90.00
_cell.angle_beta   90.00
_cell.angle_gamma   90.00
#
_symmetry.space_group_name_H-M   'P 1'
#
loop_
_entity.id
_entity.type
_entity.pdbx_description
1 polymer ?
#
loop_
_entity_poly.entity_id
_entity_poly.type
_entity_poly.pdbx_seq_one_letter_code
_entity_poly.pdbx_strand_id
1 'polypeptide(L)'
;MNKVTKWTGGIVLGVSLLGVISGCSDDTEVSTSDDTDTVEQENESTSTQDESTEETQEETEESEEVKTEKIEETEETVEESVVETEEQSDSEVTLSQENALGAAQDYISYSAFSKEGLAEQLEYEEFSEEDINYAIENIDVDWKEQAVQAGEDYLDYSSYSRSGLIEQLEFEGFSNEQATYAVDQIGL
;
A
#
# COMPACT_ATOMS: atom_id res chain seq x y z
N MET A 1 -37.86 13.31 2.61
CA MET A 1 -37.99 12.72 3.96
C MET A 1 -37.36 11.32 3.95
N ASN A 2 -36.77 10.94 5.09
CA ASN A 2 -36.15 9.66 5.47
C ASN A 2 -34.61 9.66 5.39
N LYS A 3 -33.85 9.27 6.43
CA LYS A 3 -33.89 9.48 7.89
C LYS A 3 -32.47 9.11 8.36
N VAL A 4 -31.91 9.92 9.25
CA VAL A 4 -30.66 9.75 10.00
C VAL A 4 -30.46 8.36 10.61
N THR A 5 -29.21 7.90 10.76
CA THR A 5 -28.76 7.23 11.99
C THR A 5 -27.26 7.41 12.21
N LYS A 6 -26.90 8.14 13.27
CA LYS A 6 -25.55 8.21 13.85
C LYS A 6 -25.35 6.99 14.74
N TRP A 7 -24.17 6.37 14.70
CA TRP A 7 -23.80 5.33 15.66
C TRP A 7 -22.68 5.83 16.58
N THR A 8 -23.06 6.13 17.81
CA THR A 8 -22.18 6.30 18.97
C THR A 8 -22.24 5.00 19.77
N GLY A 9 -21.09 4.40 20.08
CA GLY A 9 -21.03 3.25 20.98
C GLY A 9 -19.61 2.93 21.41
N GLY A 10 -19.19 3.49 22.55
CA GLY A 10 -18.08 2.96 23.32
C GLY A 10 -18.56 1.93 24.35
N ILE A 11 -17.68 1.01 24.77
CA ILE A 11 -17.64 0.33 26.09
C ILE A 11 -16.34 -0.52 26.15
N VAL A 12 -15.31 -0.13 26.92
CA VAL A 12 -14.89 -0.47 28.31
C VAL A 12 -14.38 -1.91 28.58
N LEU A 13 -13.28 -1.96 29.36
CA LEU A 13 -12.73 -3.04 30.22
C LEU A 13 -11.88 -4.09 29.48
N GLY A 14 -10.58 -4.27 29.71
CA GLY A 14 -9.81 -4.15 30.95
C GLY A 14 -9.51 -5.55 31.49
N VAL A 15 -8.34 -6.13 31.22
CA VAL A 15 -7.77 -7.24 31.99
C VAL A 15 -6.26 -7.06 32.12
N SER A 16 -5.87 -6.81 33.36
CA SER A 16 -4.53 -6.90 33.92
C SER A 16 -4.21 -8.36 34.23
N LEU A 17 -2.99 -8.83 33.93
CA LEU A 17 -2.41 -10.00 34.58
C LEU A 17 -0.91 -9.77 34.84
N LEU A 18 -0.64 -9.56 36.13
CA LEU A 18 0.65 -9.57 36.79
C LEU A 18 1.19 -10.99 36.97
N GLY A 19 2.52 -11.11 36.94
CA GLY A 19 3.30 -12.13 37.65
C GLY A 19 3.80 -13.29 36.78
N VAL A 20 4.92 -13.96 37.04
CA VAL A 20 5.68 -14.11 38.29
C VAL A 20 7.10 -14.63 37.92
N ILE A 21 8.08 -14.26 38.75
CA ILE A 21 9.49 -14.64 38.86
C ILE A 21 9.89 -16.06 38.35
N SER A 22 11.07 -16.16 37.74
CA SER A 22 11.84 -17.41 37.71
C SER A 22 13.31 -17.09 37.96
N GLY A 23 13.69 -17.16 39.24
CA GLY A 23 15.05 -17.01 39.74
C GLY A 23 15.57 -18.36 40.24
N CYS A 24 16.85 -18.57 39.97
CA CYS A 24 17.69 -19.75 40.17
C CYS A 24 17.31 -20.78 41.25
N SER A 25 17.48 -22.05 40.90
CA SER A 25 18.00 -23.06 41.81
C SER A 25 18.87 -24.03 41.00
N ASP A 26 20.18 -23.83 41.15
CA ASP A 26 21.24 -24.81 40.91
C ASP A 26 21.02 -26.00 41.85
N ASP A 27 21.01 -27.22 41.33
CA ASP A 27 21.40 -28.40 42.11
C ASP A 27 21.94 -29.50 41.17
N THR A 28 23.27 -29.57 41.15
CA THR A 28 24.09 -30.77 41.39
C THR A 28 23.68 -32.12 40.77
N GLU A 29 24.56 -32.69 39.95
CA GLU A 29 25.29 -33.96 40.19
C GLU A 29 25.74 -34.63 38.86
N VAL A 30 26.96 -35.16 38.91
CA VAL A 30 27.76 -35.81 37.87
C VAL A 30 27.25 -37.22 37.51
N SER A 31 27.26 -37.62 36.22
CA SER A 31 27.91 -38.88 35.77
C SER A 31 27.69 -39.28 34.30
N THR A 32 28.83 -39.64 33.70
CA THR A 32 29.11 -40.73 32.74
C THR A 32 28.61 -40.62 31.29
N SER A 33 29.57 -40.22 30.43
CA SER A 33 30.07 -40.93 29.24
C SER A 33 29.08 -41.53 28.23
N ASP A 34 29.14 -41.04 27.00
CA ASP A 34 29.47 -41.88 25.83
C ASP A 34 29.99 -41.01 24.67
N ASP A 35 31.00 -41.53 23.98
CA ASP A 35 31.69 -40.99 22.81
C ASP A 35 30.79 -40.93 21.56
N THR A 36 31.01 -39.95 20.67
CA THR A 36 31.44 -40.18 19.26
C THR A 36 31.36 -38.92 18.40
N ASP A 37 32.55 -38.43 18.03
CA ASP A 37 33.00 -38.05 16.69
C ASP A 37 32.00 -37.33 15.74
N THR A 38 32.14 -36.01 15.59
CA THR A 38 31.95 -35.34 14.30
C THR A 38 32.86 -34.11 14.22
N VAL A 39 33.67 -34.11 13.18
CA VAL A 39 34.63 -33.08 12.77
C VAL A 39 33.90 -31.79 12.38
N GLU A 40 34.11 -30.72 13.14
CA GLU A 40 33.92 -29.35 12.66
C GLU A 40 35.30 -28.76 12.35
N GLN A 41 35.50 -28.41 11.08
CA GLN A 41 36.57 -27.51 10.67
C GLN A 41 36.08 -26.07 10.73
N GLU A 42 36.95 -25.28 11.32
CA GLU A 42 36.92 -23.86 11.59
C GLU A 42 36.85 -23.03 10.30
N ASN A 43 36.10 -21.93 10.33
CA ASN A 43 36.55 -20.70 9.70
C ASN A 43 36.04 -19.47 10.49
N GLU A 44 36.99 -18.95 11.25
CA GLU A 44 37.14 -17.62 11.79
C GLU A 44 36.74 -16.48 10.82
N SER A 45 35.88 -15.57 11.26
CA SER A 45 36.11 -14.14 11.01
C SER A 45 35.36 -13.30 12.03
N THR A 46 36.17 -12.86 12.99
CA THR A 46 35.96 -11.70 13.85
C THR A 46 35.94 -10.42 13.03
N SER A 47 35.04 -9.49 13.32
CA SER A 47 35.41 -8.08 13.46
C SER A 47 34.33 -7.31 14.20
N THR A 48 34.68 -6.97 15.43
CA THR A 48 34.12 -5.95 16.31
C THR A 48 34.18 -4.57 15.65
N GLN A 49 33.12 -3.77 15.79
CA GLN A 49 33.20 -2.30 15.94
C GLN A 49 31.92 -1.84 16.65
N ASP A 50 31.97 -1.68 17.97
CA ASP A 50 32.36 -0.48 18.72
C ASP A 50 31.16 0.46 18.96
N GLU A 51 30.91 0.57 20.25
CA GLU A 51 29.94 1.35 20.99
C GLU A 51 30.30 2.84 20.96
N SER A 52 29.34 3.75 20.78
CA SER A 52 29.45 5.06 21.42
C SER A 52 28.09 5.72 21.61
N THR A 53 27.85 5.96 22.89
CA THR A 53 26.75 6.64 23.59
C THR A 53 26.54 8.12 23.20
N GLU A 54 25.26 8.51 23.24
CA GLU A 54 24.67 9.67 23.94
C GLU A 54 25.37 11.04 23.84
N GLU A 55 24.65 12.07 23.35
CA GLU A 55 24.31 13.22 24.19
C GLU A 55 23.19 14.11 23.62
N THR A 56 22.29 14.43 24.55
CA THR A 56 21.23 15.44 24.60
C THR A 56 21.74 16.86 24.36
N GLN A 57 20.95 17.71 23.68
CA GLN A 57 20.70 19.08 24.15
C GLN A 57 19.45 19.71 23.52
N GLU A 58 18.74 20.38 24.42
CA GLU A 58 17.49 21.14 24.33
C GLU A 58 17.79 22.62 23.97
N GLU A 59 16.73 23.46 23.98
CA GLU A 59 16.66 24.94 23.87
C GLU A 59 16.46 25.54 22.46
N THR A 60 15.22 25.97 22.11
CA THR A 60 14.54 27.30 22.31
C THR A 60 15.16 28.43 21.46
N GLU A 61 14.49 29.44 20.91
CA GLU A 61 13.12 29.93 20.74
C GLU A 61 13.25 31.16 19.77
N GLU A 62 12.14 31.61 19.18
CA GLU A 62 11.89 33.04 18.80
C GLU A 62 12.70 33.64 17.62
N SER A 63 12.26 34.53 16.72
CA SER A 63 11.01 35.15 16.23
C SER A 63 11.42 36.04 15.03
N GLU A 64 10.42 36.54 14.30
CA GLU A 64 10.37 37.72 13.40
C GLU A 64 9.76 37.32 12.03
N GLU A 65 8.44 37.33 11.88
CA GLU A 65 7.53 38.48 11.68
C GLU A 65 7.64 39.19 10.30
N VAL A 66 6.46 39.34 9.69
CA VAL A 66 6.02 40.33 8.68
C VAL A 66 6.42 40.12 7.21
N LYS A 67 5.46 39.63 6.41
CA LYS A 67 5.01 40.36 5.21
C LYS A 67 3.58 39.98 4.79
N THR A 68 2.62 40.41 5.61
CA THR A 68 1.22 40.54 5.22
C THR A 68 1.02 42.00 4.78
N GLU A 69 0.86 42.23 3.48
CA GLU A 69 0.08 43.35 2.89
C GLU A 69 0.41 43.40 1.39
N LYS A 70 -0.62 43.09 0.57
CA LYS A 70 -0.89 43.59 -0.79
C LYS A 70 -1.50 42.52 -1.70
N ILE A 71 -2.69 42.03 -1.34
CA ILE A 71 -3.60 41.36 -2.27
C ILE A 71 -5.03 41.62 -1.78
N GLU A 72 -5.54 42.84 -1.92
CA GLU A 72 -6.91 43.15 -1.49
C GLU A 72 -7.63 44.16 -2.42
N GLU A 73 -7.20 44.26 -3.68
CA GLU A 73 -7.86 45.17 -4.63
C GLU A 73 -7.88 44.60 -6.05
N THR A 74 -8.38 43.37 -6.21
CA THR A 74 -8.77 42.85 -7.54
C THR A 74 -9.89 41.79 -7.53
N GLU A 75 -10.55 41.54 -6.40
CA GLU A 75 -11.50 40.42 -6.27
C GLU A 75 -12.97 40.76 -6.60
N GLU A 76 -13.35 42.03 -6.79
CA GLU A 76 -14.77 42.38 -6.92
C GLU A 76 -15.31 42.49 -8.36
N THR A 77 -14.57 42.07 -9.39
CA THR A 77 -15.02 42.22 -10.81
C THR A 77 -14.89 40.96 -11.67
N VAL A 78 -14.54 39.82 -11.07
CA VAL A 78 -14.41 38.55 -11.83
C VAL A 78 -15.48 37.51 -11.44
N GLU A 79 -16.15 37.67 -10.29
CA GLU A 79 -17.11 36.67 -9.80
C GLU A 79 -18.43 36.57 -10.58
N GLU A 80 -18.79 37.54 -11.43
CA GLU A 80 -20.03 37.48 -12.21
C GLU A 80 -19.86 36.85 -13.61
N SER A 81 -18.63 36.53 -14.04
CA SER A 81 -18.37 36.01 -15.39
C SER A 81 -18.01 34.52 -15.46
N VAL A 82 -17.88 33.81 -14.35
CA VAL A 82 -17.45 32.39 -14.34
C VAL A 82 -18.62 31.41 -14.14
N VAL A 83 -19.81 31.90 -13.78
CA VAL A 83 -20.96 31.04 -13.42
C VAL A 83 -21.79 30.60 -14.65
N GLU A 84 -21.37 30.95 -15.87
CA GLU A 84 -22.12 30.66 -17.11
C GLU A 84 -21.27 29.86 -18.11
N THR A 85 -20.51 28.85 -17.66
CA THR A 85 -19.83 27.90 -18.57
C THR A 85 -19.70 26.49 -17.98
N GLU A 86 -20.68 26.02 -17.21
CA GLU A 86 -20.69 24.61 -16.73
C GLU A 86 -21.76 23.73 -17.40
N GLU A 87 -22.49 24.23 -18.40
CA GLU A 87 -23.63 23.52 -18.99
C GLU A 87 -23.51 23.28 -20.50
N GLN A 88 -22.30 23.00 -21.01
CA GLN A 88 -22.11 22.43 -22.36
C GLN A 88 -20.99 21.39 -22.38
N SER A 89 -21.20 20.26 -21.71
CA SER A 89 -20.44 19.02 -21.94
C SER A 89 -20.98 18.35 -23.21
N ASP A 90 -20.51 18.81 -24.37
CA ASP A 90 -20.34 17.95 -25.54
C ASP A 90 -18.90 17.42 -25.39
N SER A 91 -18.79 16.23 -24.83
CA SER A 91 -17.55 15.61 -24.35
C SER A 91 -16.60 15.31 -25.51
N GLU A 92 -15.88 16.32 -25.98
CA GLU A 92 -14.72 16.10 -26.85
C GLU A 92 -13.59 15.51 -26.00
N VAL A 93 -13.13 14.32 -26.39
CA VAL A 93 -12.01 13.63 -25.74
C VAL A 93 -10.79 14.54 -25.77
N THR A 94 -10.15 14.75 -24.62
CA THR A 94 -8.95 15.58 -24.54
C THR A 94 -7.70 14.78 -24.90
N LEU A 95 -6.63 15.47 -25.30
CA LEU A 95 -5.33 14.81 -25.52
C LEU A 95 -4.79 14.16 -24.23
N SER A 96 -5.11 14.71 -23.06
CA SER A 96 -4.69 14.13 -21.76
C SER A 96 -5.38 12.80 -21.52
N GLN A 97 -6.68 12.72 -21.80
CA GLN A 97 -7.48 11.50 -21.75
C GLN A 97 -6.96 10.43 -22.73
N GLU A 98 -6.61 10.82 -23.96
CA GLU A 98 -5.98 9.90 -24.93
C GLU A 98 -4.62 9.38 -24.44
N ASN A 99 -3.80 10.26 -23.85
CA ASN A 99 -2.50 9.88 -23.30
C ASN A 99 -2.63 8.93 -22.11
N ALA A 100 -3.58 9.17 -21.20
CA ALA A 100 -3.85 8.29 -20.06
C ALA A 100 -4.30 6.90 -20.52
N LEU A 101 -5.18 6.84 -21.53
CA LEU A 101 -5.59 5.57 -22.14
C LEU A 101 -4.41 4.84 -22.81
N GLY A 102 -3.54 5.57 -23.50
CA GLY A 102 -2.31 5.01 -24.08
C GLY A 102 -1.38 4.43 -23.03
N ALA A 103 -1.11 5.19 -21.95
CA ALA A 103 -0.30 4.71 -20.83
C ALA A 103 -0.90 3.46 -20.18
N ALA A 104 -2.21 3.45 -19.96
CA ALA A 104 -2.93 2.31 -19.41
C ALA A 104 -2.76 1.04 -20.26
N GLN A 105 -2.82 1.18 -21.59
CA GLN A 105 -2.59 0.09 -22.53
C GLN A 105 -1.13 -0.40 -22.48
N ASP A 106 -0.17 0.51 -22.40
CA ASP A 106 1.25 0.17 -22.30
C ASP A 106 1.52 -0.64 -21.01
N TYR A 107 0.96 -0.22 -19.87
CA TYR A 107 1.09 -0.94 -18.60
C TYR A 107 0.52 -2.35 -18.65
N ILE A 108 -0.73 -2.51 -19.11
CA ILE A 108 -1.38 -3.82 -19.25
C ILE A 108 -0.62 -4.73 -20.22
N SER A 109 0.06 -4.16 -21.23
CA SER A 109 0.88 -4.94 -22.16
C SER A 109 2.19 -5.45 -21.55
N TYR A 110 2.68 -4.79 -20.51
CA TYR A 110 3.97 -5.08 -19.89
C TYR A 110 3.85 -6.01 -18.68
N SER A 111 2.83 -5.81 -17.84
CA SER A 111 2.57 -6.62 -16.64
C SER A 111 1.08 -6.71 -16.33
N ALA A 112 0.69 -7.72 -15.56
CA ALA A 112 -0.67 -7.84 -15.08
C ALA A 112 -1.02 -6.75 -14.06
N PHE A 113 -2.19 -6.15 -14.19
CA PHE A 113 -2.72 -5.19 -13.22
C PHE A 113 -4.18 -5.49 -12.88
N SER A 114 -4.53 -5.21 -11.63
CA SER A 114 -5.93 -5.04 -11.26
C SER A 114 -6.44 -3.69 -11.79
N LYS A 115 -7.77 -3.54 -11.86
CA LYS A 115 -8.38 -2.26 -12.29
C LYS A 115 -7.98 -1.12 -11.34
N GLU A 116 -7.95 -1.40 -10.04
CA GLU A 116 -7.57 -0.44 -9.00
C GLU A 116 -6.07 -0.13 -9.08
N GLY A 117 -5.22 -1.15 -9.16
CA GLY A 117 -3.78 -0.97 -9.29
C GLY A 117 -3.36 -0.22 -10.56
N LEU A 118 -4.07 -0.41 -11.68
CA LEU A 118 -3.84 0.37 -12.89
C LEU A 118 -4.21 1.85 -12.69
N ALA A 119 -5.31 2.14 -12.00
CA ALA A 119 -5.70 3.52 -11.69
C ALA A 119 -4.68 4.19 -10.77
N GLU A 120 -4.22 3.50 -9.73
CA GLU A 120 -3.15 3.98 -8.84
C GLU A 120 -1.84 4.23 -9.59
N GLN A 121 -1.50 3.37 -10.56
CA GLN A 121 -0.31 3.55 -11.38
C GLN A 121 -0.40 4.81 -12.24
N LEU A 122 -1.57 5.12 -12.82
CA LEU A 122 -1.78 6.35 -13.58
C LEU A 122 -1.80 7.59 -12.68
N GLU A 123 -2.32 7.48 -11.45
CA GLU A 123 -2.25 8.56 -10.45
C GLU A 123 -0.80 8.86 -10.06
N TYR A 124 0.04 7.82 -9.89
CA TYR A 124 1.47 7.98 -9.65
C TYR A 124 2.19 8.69 -10.82
N GLU A 125 1.71 8.52 -12.05
CA GLU A 125 2.17 9.27 -13.23
C GLU A 125 1.61 10.68 -13.34
N GLU A 126 0.91 11.15 -12.31
CA GLU A 126 0.35 12.50 -12.20
C GLU A 126 -0.77 12.80 -13.22
N PHE A 127 -1.44 11.77 -13.76
CA PHE A 127 -2.69 11.97 -14.50
C PHE A 127 -3.80 12.46 -13.58
N SER A 128 -4.71 13.29 -14.12
CA SER A 128 -5.85 13.77 -13.36
C SER A 128 -6.88 12.66 -13.13
N GLU A 129 -7.69 12.76 -12.06
CA GLU A 129 -8.77 11.81 -11.79
C GLU A 129 -9.73 11.65 -12.98
N GLU A 130 -10.00 12.74 -13.70
CA GLU A 130 -10.83 12.72 -14.91
C GLU A 130 -10.19 11.90 -16.04
N ASP A 131 -8.88 12.06 -16.27
CA ASP A 131 -8.14 11.30 -17.28
C ASP A 131 -8.03 9.81 -16.91
N ILE A 132 -7.81 9.51 -15.64
CA ILE A 132 -7.74 8.13 -15.12
C ILE A 132 -9.09 7.44 -15.30
N ASN A 133 -10.17 8.08 -14.86
CA ASN A 133 -11.52 7.53 -15.03
C ASN A 133 -11.83 7.29 -16.50
N TYR A 134 -11.50 8.25 -17.37
CA TYR A 134 -11.64 8.06 -18.81
C TYR A 134 -10.85 6.85 -19.32
N ALA A 135 -9.57 6.72 -18.97
CA ALA A 135 -8.73 5.61 -19.41
C ALA A 135 -9.30 4.25 -18.95
N ILE A 136 -9.67 4.15 -17.67
CA ILE A 136 -10.19 2.94 -17.05
C ILE A 136 -11.56 2.52 -17.61
N GLU A 137 -12.39 3.48 -18.03
CA GLU A 137 -13.69 3.20 -18.66
C GLU A 137 -13.57 2.81 -20.14
N ASN A 138 -12.54 3.28 -20.83
CA ASN A 138 -12.38 3.09 -22.28
C ASN A 138 -11.35 2.02 -22.66
N ILE A 139 -10.59 1.49 -21.71
CA ILE A 139 -9.65 0.39 -21.97
C ILE A 139 -10.40 -0.95 -22.12
N ASP A 140 -10.07 -1.70 -23.17
CA ASP A 140 -10.63 -3.03 -23.43
C ASP A 140 -9.74 -4.11 -22.78
N VAL A 141 -10.09 -4.51 -21.56
CA VAL A 141 -9.33 -5.47 -20.74
C VAL A 141 -10.25 -6.49 -20.10
N ASP A 142 -9.88 -7.76 -20.20
CA ASP A 142 -10.47 -8.82 -19.38
C ASP A 142 -9.76 -8.87 -18.02
N TRP A 143 -10.39 -8.27 -17.01
CA TRP A 143 -9.84 -8.19 -15.66
C TRP A 143 -9.75 -9.55 -14.95
N LYS A 144 -10.50 -10.56 -15.39
CA LYS A 144 -10.34 -11.93 -14.88
C LYS A 144 -9.08 -12.56 -15.46
N GLU A 145 -8.81 -12.33 -16.73
CA GLU A 145 -7.57 -12.79 -17.37
C GLU A 145 -6.34 -12.10 -16.76
N GLN A 146 -6.44 -10.79 -16.45
CA GLN A 146 -5.38 -10.09 -15.73
C GLN A 146 -5.09 -10.72 -14.37
N ALA A 147 -6.13 -11.15 -13.63
CA ALA A 147 -5.95 -11.84 -12.36
C ALA A 147 -5.28 -13.22 -12.51
N VAL A 148 -5.60 -13.95 -13.59
CA VAL A 148 -4.93 -15.23 -13.92
C VAL A 148 -3.45 -14.98 -14.17
N GLN A 149 -3.11 -14.02 -15.03
CA GLN A 149 -1.72 -13.69 -15.36
C GLN A 149 -0.95 -13.25 -14.10
N ALA A 150 -1.51 -12.36 -13.28
CA ALA A 150 -0.89 -11.96 -12.01
C ALA A 150 -0.66 -13.17 -11.09
N GLY A 151 -1.65 -14.06 -10.98
CA GLY A 151 -1.54 -15.27 -10.18
C GLY A 151 -0.43 -16.21 -10.66
N GLU A 152 -0.28 -16.39 -11.97
CA GLU A 152 0.81 -17.15 -12.58
C GLU A 152 2.18 -16.49 -12.32
N ASP A 153 2.28 -15.17 -12.49
CA ASP A 153 3.51 -14.40 -12.26
C ASP A 153 4.00 -14.55 -10.80
N TYR A 154 3.08 -14.53 -9.82
CA TYR A 154 3.43 -14.80 -8.42
C TYR A 154 3.94 -16.21 -8.20
N LEU A 155 3.32 -17.20 -8.84
CA LEU A 155 3.69 -18.60 -8.70
C LEU A 155 5.04 -18.94 -9.33
N ASP A 156 5.44 -18.19 -10.37
CA ASP A 156 6.77 -18.28 -10.96
C ASP A 156 7.87 -17.84 -9.99
N TYR A 157 7.57 -16.89 -9.08
CA TYR A 157 8.54 -16.40 -8.09
C TYR A 157 8.48 -17.14 -6.75
N SER A 158 7.31 -17.57 -6.31
CA SER A 158 7.12 -18.16 -4.98
C SER A 158 5.91 -19.10 -4.92
N SER A 159 5.96 -20.11 -4.06
CA SER A 159 4.82 -21.02 -3.88
C SER A 159 3.76 -20.43 -2.97
N TYR A 160 2.49 -20.49 -3.39
CA TYR A 160 1.34 -20.08 -2.60
C TYR A 160 0.37 -21.23 -2.36
N SER A 161 -0.35 -21.20 -1.24
CA SER A 161 -1.58 -21.98 -1.08
C SER A 161 -2.71 -21.30 -1.85
N ARG A 162 -3.81 -22.01 -2.14
CA ARG A 162 -5.00 -21.42 -2.77
C ARG A 162 -5.49 -20.17 -2.05
N SER A 163 -5.65 -20.23 -0.73
CA SER A 163 -6.13 -19.08 0.05
C SER A 163 -5.09 -17.97 0.09
N GLY A 164 -3.81 -18.30 0.19
CA GLY A 164 -2.74 -17.30 0.18
C GLY A 164 -2.64 -16.55 -1.13
N LEU A 165 -2.82 -17.22 -2.28
CA LEU A 165 -2.81 -16.56 -3.58
C LEU A 165 -4.06 -15.69 -3.78
N ILE A 166 -5.24 -16.11 -3.28
CA ILE A 166 -6.43 -15.25 -3.27
C ILE A 166 -6.15 -13.97 -2.48
N GLU A 167 -5.65 -14.10 -1.24
CA GLU A 167 -5.33 -12.93 -0.40
C GLU A 167 -4.29 -12.01 -1.05
N GLN A 168 -3.30 -12.58 -1.74
CA GLN A 168 -2.29 -11.81 -2.47
C GLN A 168 -2.90 -11.00 -3.61
N LEU A 169 -3.77 -11.61 -4.42
CA LEU A 169 -4.43 -10.91 -5.52
C LEU A 169 -5.42 -9.86 -5.01
N GLU A 170 -6.12 -10.13 -3.90
CA GLU A 170 -6.97 -9.12 -3.25
C GLU A 170 -6.16 -7.94 -2.72
N PHE A 171 -4.97 -8.19 -2.17
CA PHE A 171 -4.05 -7.14 -1.75
C PHE A 171 -3.58 -6.26 -2.93
N GLU A 172 -3.47 -6.83 -4.13
CA GLU A 172 -3.18 -6.07 -5.36
C GLU A 172 -4.38 -5.34 -5.96
N GLY A 173 -5.53 -5.35 -5.28
CA GLY A 173 -6.74 -4.64 -5.73
C GLY A 173 -7.62 -5.44 -6.70
N PHE A 174 -7.36 -6.74 -6.89
CA PHE A 174 -8.35 -7.60 -7.55
C PHE A 174 -9.54 -7.84 -6.63
N SER A 175 -10.76 -7.88 -7.19
CA SER A 175 -11.93 -8.30 -6.43
C SER A 175 -11.83 -9.78 -6.04
N ASN A 176 -12.50 -10.17 -4.95
CA ASN A 176 -12.58 -11.56 -4.52
C ASN A 176 -13.03 -12.52 -5.65
N GLU A 177 -13.95 -12.08 -6.51
CA GLU A 177 -14.42 -12.88 -7.65
C GLU A 177 -13.31 -13.10 -8.68
N GLN A 178 -12.53 -12.08 -9.01
CA GLN A 178 -11.39 -12.18 -9.93
C GLN A 178 -10.28 -13.05 -9.36
N ALA A 179 -9.90 -12.83 -8.09
CA ALA A 179 -8.89 -13.61 -7.40
C ALA A 179 -9.29 -15.09 -7.28
N THR A 180 -10.55 -15.37 -6.92
CA THR A 180 -11.06 -16.75 -6.86
C THR A 180 -11.10 -17.41 -8.24
N TYR A 181 -11.53 -16.67 -9.27
CA TYR A 181 -11.50 -17.15 -10.64
C TYR A 181 -10.08 -17.49 -11.10
N ALA A 182 -9.10 -16.64 -10.79
CA ALA A 182 -7.70 -16.85 -11.15
C ALA A 182 -7.16 -18.16 -10.58
N VAL A 183 -7.30 -18.38 -9.27
CA VAL A 183 -6.81 -19.62 -8.65
C VAL A 183 -7.54 -20.88 -9.15
N ASP A 184 -8.82 -20.77 -9.51
CA ASP A 184 -9.57 -21.85 -10.14
C ASP A 184 -9.03 -22.21 -11.54
N GLN A 185 -8.68 -21.21 -12.35
CA GLN A 185 -8.10 -21.44 -13.68
C GLN A 185 -6.68 -22.04 -13.60
N ILE A 186 -5.87 -21.57 -12.64
CA ILE A 186 -4.51 -22.05 -12.41
C ILE A 186 -4.51 -23.48 -11.84
N GLY A 187 -5.61 -23.92 -11.22
CA GLY A 187 -5.79 -25.29 -10.73
C GLY A 187 -5.38 -25.52 -9.28
N LEU A 188 -5.43 -24.48 -8.45
CA LEU A 188 -5.17 -24.54 -7.00
C LEU A 188 -6.42 -24.81 -6.16
#